data_AF-A0A3L6S3Z3-F1
#
_entry.id   AF-A0A3L6S3Z3-F1
#
_cell.length_a   1.000
_cell.length_b   1.000
_cell.length_c   1.000
_cell.angle_alpha   90.00
_cell.angle_beta   90.00
_cell.angle_gamma   90.00
#
_symmetry.space_group_name_H-M   'P 1'
#
loop_
_entity.id
_entity.type
_entity.pdbx_description
1 polymer ?
#
loop_
_entity_poly.entity_id
_entity_poly.type
_entity_poly.pdbx_seq_one_letter_code
_entity_poly.pdbx_strand_id
1 'polypeptide(L)'
;MQRLGLRVLYPGLPDHPHHARLAAAANPGYGSGGMLCIDMGTEDRANRLMHHLQNTTQFGLMAVSLGYYETLMSCSGSSTSSEMPPEDRARAGISPGLVRMSVGYNGTLEQRWAQLERALALMQPPLPSPTAAAAATALLHHKAAADRDVPDGGNSNHRKH
;
A
#
# COMPACT_ATOMS: atom_id res chain seq x y z
N MET A 1 -4.58 -2.41 10.52
CA MET A 1 -3.93 -2.13 9.22
C MET A 1 -4.92 -2.18 8.07
N GLN A 2 -5.75 -3.23 7.90
CA GLN A 2 -6.79 -3.27 6.85
C GLN A 2 -7.76 -2.06 6.92
N ARG A 3 -8.16 -1.64 8.12
CA ARG A 3 -8.96 -0.43 8.36
C ARG A 3 -8.30 0.89 7.91
N LEU A 4 -6.98 0.89 7.70
CA LEU A 4 -6.22 2.03 7.16
C LEU A 4 -6.06 1.95 5.63
N GLY A 5 -6.77 1.02 4.96
CA GLY A 5 -6.71 0.84 3.50
C GLY A 5 -5.51 0.01 3.00
N LEU A 6 -4.78 -0.65 3.90
CA LEU A 6 -3.67 -1.52 3.53
C LEU A 6 -4.14 -2.93 3.18
N ARG A 7 -3.57 -3.51 2.13
CA ARG A 7 -3.72 -4.94 1.84
C ARG A 7 -2.78 -5.73 2.76
N VAL A 8 -3.36 -6.51 3.68
CA VAL A 8 -2.63 -7.26 4.71
C VAL A 8 -2.83 -8.75 4.48
N LEU A 9 -1.75 -9.50 4.53
CA LEU A 9 -1.73 -10.95 4.48
C LEU A 9 -1.26 -11.44 5.86
N TYR A 10 -2.20 -11.92 6.67
CA TYR A 10 -1.91 -12.42 8.01
C TYR A 10 -2.82 -13.61 8.30
N PRO A 11 -2.28 -14.81 8.60
CA PRO A 11 -3.08 -16.00 8.86
C PRO A 11 -4.04 -15.89 10.05
N GLY A 12 -3.81 -14.95 10.97
CA GLY A 12 -4.72 -14.67 12.08
C GLY A 12 -5.98 -13.89 11.70
N LEU A 13 -6.07 -13.37 10.47
CA LEU A 13 -7.28 -12.67 10.00
C LEU A 13 -8.35 -13.66 9.51
N PRO A 14 -9.64 -13.44 9.82
CA PRO A 14 -10.73 -14.35 9.41
C PRO A 14 -10.88 -14.51 7.90
N ASP A 15 -10.48 -13.51 7.13
CA ASP A 15 -10.56 -13.49 5.66
C ASP A 15 -9.35 -14.17 4.99
N HIS A 16 -8.36 -14.64 5.76
CA HIS A 16 -7.20 -15.32 5.20
C HIS A 16 -7.56 -16.78 4.81
N PRO A 17 -7.21 -17.27 3.59
CA PRO A 17 -7.57 -18.63 3.12
C PRO A 17 -7.11 -19.78 4.04
N HIS A 18 -6.08 -19.53 4.84
CA HIS A 18 -5.50 -20.52 5.76
C HIS A 18 -5.87 -20.27 7.23
N HIS A 19 -6.77 -19.33 7.54
CA HIS A 19 -7.15 -18.99 8.91
C HIS A 19 -7.67 -20.20 9.69
N ALA A 20 -8.66 -20.92 9.14
CA ALA A 20 -9.24 -22.08 9.80
C ALA A 20 -8.22 -23.22 10.01
N ARG A 21 -7.32 -23.42 9.04
CA ARG A 21 -6.23 -24.42 9.15
C ARG A 21 -5.25 -24.06 10.25
N LEU A 22 -4.86 -22.78 10.34
CA LEU A 22 -4.00 -22.32 11.42
C LEU A 22 -4.71 -22.46 12.77
N ALA A 23 -5.96 -22.03 12.88
CA ALA A 23 -6.72 -22.11 14.12
C ALA A 23 -6.86 -23.56 14.64
N ALA A 24 -7.01 -24.54 13.73
CA ALA A 24 -7.08 -25.95 14.10
C ALA A 24 -5.73 -26.54 14.57
N ALA A 25 -4.61 -26.01 14.10
CA ALA A 25 -3.27 -26.51 14.42
C ALA A 25 -2.55 -25.67 15.51
N ALA A 26 -3.02 -24.46 15.78
CA ALA A 26 -2.39 -23.53 16.71
C ALA A 26 -2.74 -23.83 18.17
N ASN A 27 -1.84 -23.43 19.06
CA ASN A 27 -2.14 -23.40 20.49
C ASN A 27 -3.04 -22.18 20.80
N PRO A 28 -4.20 -22.37 21.46
CA PRO A 28 -5.10 -21.28 21.83
C PRO A 28 -4.45 -20.15 22.64
N GLY A 29 -3.39 -20.45 23.41
CA GLY A 29 -2.68 -19.48 24.25
C GLY A 29 -1.61 -18.64 23.54
N TYR A 30 -1.24 -18.94 22.30
CA TYR A 30 -0.12 -18.27 21.60
C TYR A 30 -0.53 -17.37 20.44
N GLY A 31 -1.81 -17.36 20.06
CA GLY A 31 -2.31 -16.59 18.92
C GLY A 31 -1.74 -17.07 17.58
N SER A 32 -1.70 -16.18 16.58
CA SER A 32 -1.34 -16.52 15.18
C SER A 32 0.08 -16.10 14.79
N GLY A 33 0.94 -15.79 15.77
CA GLY A 33 2.34 -15.40 15.56
C GLY A 33 2.55 -13.95 15.13
N GLY A 34 3.81 -13.50 15.12
CA GLY A 34 4.20 -12.12 14.78
C GLY A 34 4.53 -11.89 13.30
N MET A 35 4.18 -12.83 12.41
CA MET A 35 4.54 -12.78 11.00
C MET A 35 3.36 -12.31 10.15
N LEU A 36 3.50 -11.16 9.49
CA LEU A 36 2.50 -10.63 8.57
C LEU A 36 3.15 -10.00 7.34
N CYS A 37 2.39 -9.83 6.27
CA CYS A 37 2.83 -9.07 5.11
C CYS A 37 1.88 -7.92 4.78
N ILE A 38 2.44 -6.82 4.26
CA ILE A 38 1.71 -5.68 3.69
C ILE A 38 2.06 -5.64 2.20
N ASP A 39 1.04 -5.68 1.34
CA ASP A 39 1.22 -5.59 -0.11
C ASP A 39 1.09 -4.13 -0.56
N MET A 40 2.21 -3.54 -0.97
CA MET A 40 2.29 -2.16 -1.48
C MET A 40 2.13 -2.07 -3.00
N GLY A 41 1.89 -3.20 -3.67
CA GLY A 41 1.74 -3.34 -5.11
C GLY A 41 3.06 -3.27 -5.86
N THR A 42 3.85 -2.21 -5.65
CA THR A 42 5.13 -1.98 -6.32
C THR A 42 6.29 -1.95 -5.34
N GLU A 43 7.46 -2.37 -5.81
CA GLU A 43 8.71 -2.32 -5.05
C GLU A 43 9.03 -0.89 -4.57
N ASP A 44 8.85 0.12 -5.43
CA ASP A 44 9.09 1.52 -5.04
C ASP A 44 8.22 1.95 -3.85
N ARG A 45 6.94 1.57 -3.84
CA ARG A 45 6.03 1.89 -2.73
C ARG A 45 6.43 1.15 -1.46
N ALA A 46 6.86 -0.10 -1.58
CA ALA A 46 7.38 -0.90 -0.48
C ALA A 46 8.65 -0.29 0.12
N ASN A 47 9.63 0.04 -0.72
CA ASN A 47 10.90 0.63 -0.30
C ASN A 47 10.71 2.00 0.34
N ARG A 48 9.82 2.86 -0.19
CA ARG A 48 9.48 4.14 0.45
C ARG A 48 8.83 3.95 1.83
N LEU A 49 7.89 3.02 1.96
CA LEU A 49 7.26 2.72 3.25
C LEU A 49 8.31 2.25 4.26
N MET A 50 9.14 1.26 3.88
CA MET A 50 10.20 0.74 4.76
C MET A 50 11.22 1.80 5.14
N HIS A 51 11.57 2.70 4.21
CA HIS A 51 12.44 3.84 4.48
C HIS A 51 11.86 4.73 5.59
N HIS A 52 10.58 5.12 5.50
CA HIS A 52 9.95 5.93 6.56
C HIS A 52 9.84 5.17 7.89
N LEU A 53 9.48 3.89 7.83
CA LEU A 53 9.36 3.04 9.02
C LEU A 53 10.69 2.93 9.77
N GLN A 54 11.82 2.80 9.06
CA GLN A 54 13.14 2.71 9.68
C GLN A 54 13.70 4.09 10.04
N ASN A 55 13.86 4.97 9.04
CA ASN A 55 14.70 6.15 9.13
C ASN A 55 13.95 7.39 9.66
N THR A 56 12.62 7.37 9.69
CA THR A 56 11.82 8.52 10.14
C THR A 56 11.05 8.22 11.43
N THR A 57 10.41 7.06 11.52
CA THR A 57 9.53 6.75 12.65
C THR A 57 10.10 5.74 13.63
N GLN A 58 11.20 5.05 13.30
CA GLN A 58 11.83 4.03 14.14
C GLN A 58 10.87 2.90 14.56
N PHE A 59 10.00 2.49 13.63
CA PHE A 59 9.04 1.40 13.80
C PHE A 59 9.73 0.04 13.81
N GLY A 60 10.71 -0.15 12.92
CA GLY A 60 11.47 -1.38 12.77
C GLY A 60 12.67 -1.23 11.83
N LEU A 61 13.42 -2.32 11.67
CA LEU A 61 14.65 -2.37 10.89
C LEU A 61 14.44 -3.12 9.58
N MET A 62 15.06 -2.66 8.51
CA MET A 62 15.17 -3.40 7.25
C MET A 62 16.22 -4.49 7.42
N ALA A 63 15.77 -5.75 7.48
CA ALA A 63 16.63 -6.91 7.62
C ALA A 63 15.94 -8.17 7.08
N VAL A 64 16.74 -9.08 6.50
CA VAL A 64 16.25 -10.35 5.96
C VAL A 64 16.06 -11.45 7.02
N SER A 65 16.58 -11.24 8.23
CA SER A 65 16.45 -12.17 9.36
C SER A 65 15.04 -12.18 9.98
N LEU A 66 14.79 -13.10 10.91
CA LEU A 66 13.53 -13.31 11.64
C LEU A 66 13.82 -13.52 13.14
N GLY A 67 12.84 -13.22 14.00
CA GLY A 67 12.91 -13.61 15.43
C GLY A 67 13.81 -12.73 16.31
N TYR A 68 13.89 -11.43 16.02
CA TYR A 68 14.58 -10.45 16.86
C TYR A 68 13.59 -9.72 17.78
N TYR A 69 14.10 -9.08 18.84
CA TYR A 69 13.24 -8.33 19.77
C TYR A 69 12.64 -7.07 19.12
N GLU A 70 13.29 -6.52 18.09
CA GLU A 70 12.75 -5.44 17.25
C GLU A 70 11.99 -5.98 16.03
N THR A 71 11.08 -5.16 15.51
CA THR A 71 10.39 -5.45 14.26
C THR A 71 11.36 -5.46 13.08
N LEU A 72 11.40 -6.56 12.34
CA LEU A 72 12.21 -6.70 11.12
C LEU A 72 11.34 -6.67 9.88
N MET A 73 11.79 -5.98 8.83
CA MET A 73 11.05 -5.75 7.60
C MET A 73 11.90 -6.06 6.37
N SER A 74 11.29 -6.63 5.33
CA SER A 74 11.96 -6.86 4.05
C SER A 74 10.97 -6.82 2.88
N CYS A 75 11.38 -6.26 1.73
CA CYS A 75 10.63 -6.40 0.48
C CYS A 75 10.90 -7.78 -0.12
N SER A 76 10.12 -8.79 0.29
CA SER A 76 10.31 -10.19 -0.11
C SER A 76 9.97 -10.45 -1.58
N GLY A 77 9.10 -9.62 -2.16
CA GLY A 77 8.71 -9.70 -3.57
C GLY A 77 9.88 -9.49 -4.54
N SER A 78 10.79 -8.58 -4.22
CA SER A 78 11.96 -8.26 -5.05
C SER A 78 13.27 -8.90 -4.57
N SER A 79 13.34 -9.40 -3.33
CA SER A 79 14.56 -10.03 -2.77
C SER A 79 14.48 -11.55 -2.76
N THR A 80 13.79 -12.14 -1.78
CA THR A 80 13.79 -13.58 -1.49
C THR A 80 13.09 -14.44 -2.54
N SER A 81 12.20 -13.86 -3.33
CA SER A 81 11.46 -14.56 -4.39
C SER A 81 11.88 -14.11 -5.79
N SER A 82 13.01 -13.40 -5.92
CA SER A 82 13.50 -12.89 -7.21
C SER A 82 13.78 -13.98 -8.25
N GLU A 83 14.18 -15.17 -7.79
CA GLU A 83 14.47 -16.34 -8.64
C GLU A 83 13.20 -17.06 -9.15
N MET A 84 12.02 -16.73 -8.63
CA MET A 84 10.76 -17.33 -9.06
C MET A 84 10.23 -16.65 -10.32
N PRO A 85 9.76 -17.41 -11.34
CA PRO A 85 9.15 -16.84 -12.53
C PRO A 85 8.00 -15.86 -12.19
N PRO A 86 7.81 -14.78 -12.96
CA PRO A 86 6.74 -13.81 -12.72
C PRO A 86 5.35 -14.44 -12.58
N GLU A 87 5.00 -15.43 -13.42
CA GLU A 87 3.71 -16.12 -13.32
C GLU A 87 3.56 -16.90 -12.01
N ASP A 88 4.62 -17.55 -11.54
CA ASP A 88 4.63 -18.35 -10.32
C ASP A 88 4.46 -17.45 -9.09
N ARG A 89 5.14 -16.29 -9.09
CA ARG A 89 4.97 -15.27 -8.05
C ARG A 89 3.55 -14.76 -7.97
N ALA A 90 2.95 -14.47 -9.13
CA ALA A 90 1.56 -14.03 -9.21
C ALA A 90 0.59 -15.09 -8.67
N ARG A 91 0.78 -16.37 -9.04
CA ARG A 91 -0.03 -17.49 -8.52
C ARG A 91 0.13 -17.66 -7.01
N ALA A 92 1.33 -17.44 -6.48
CA ALA A 92 1.62 -17.49 -5.05
C ALA A 92 1.13 -16.24 -4.27
N GLY A 93 0.60 -15.23 -4.95
CA GLY A 93 0.17 -13.97 -4.34
C GLY A 93 1.33 -13.07 -3.90
N ILE A 94 2.53 -13.26 -4.46
CA ILE A 94 3.73 -12.48 -4.18
C ILE A 94 3.81 -11.33 -5.17
N SER A 95 3.39 -10.14 -4.74
CA SER A 95 3.59 -8.92 -5.52
C SER A 95 5.05 -8.44 -5.42
N PRO A 96 5.54 -7.64 -6.38
CA PRO A 96 6.85 -6.99 -6.27
C PRO A 96 6.99 -6.12 -5.01
N GLY A 97 5.89 -5.53 -4.55
CA GLY A 97 5.82 -4.68 -3.36
C GLY A 97 5.44 -5.39 -2.06
N LEU A 98 5.63 -6.71 -1.97
CA LEU A 98 5.27 -7.47 -0.78
C LEU A 98 6.28 -7.23 0.35
N VAL A 99 5.88 -6.47 1.37
CA VAL A 99 6.66 -6.22 2.58
C VAL A 99 6.34 -7.28 3.62
N ARG A 100 7.31 -8.12 3.96
CA ARG A 100 7.23 -9.06 5.09
C ARG A 100 7.65 -8.34 6.37
N MET A 101 6.87 -8.51 7.44
CA MET A 101 7.16 -7.99 8.77
C MET A 101 7.21 -9.13 9.80
N SER A 102 8.33 -9.23 10.51
CA SER A 102 8.46 -10.00 11.74
C SER A 102 8.32 -9.02 12.90
N VAL A 103 7.12 -8.95 13.48
CA VAL A 103 6.80 -8.01 14.57
C VAL A 103 7.53 -8.43 15.84
N GLY A 104 8.40 -7.57 16.34
CA GLY A 104 9.09 -7.74 17.61
C GLY A 104 8.22 -7.30 18.80
N TYR A 105 8.76 -7.42 20.00
CA TYR A 105 8.07 -7.05 21.25
C TYR A 105 8.64 -5.78 21.92
N ASN A 106 9.52 -5.04 21.24
CA ASN A 106 10.05 -3.78 21.74
C ASN A 106 9.00 -2.65 21.75
N GLY A 107 8.90 -1.93 22.86
CA GLY A 107 7.96 -0.81 23.06
C GLY A 107 6.52 -1.26 23.31
N THR A 108 5.62 -0.28 23.49
CA THR A 108 4.19 -0.55 23.66
C THR A 108 3.45 -0.62 22.33
N LEU A 109 2.26 -1.23 22.32
CA LEU A 109 1.40 -1.29 21.15
C LEU A 109 1.09 0.11 20.61
N GLU A 110 0.78 1.05 21.49
CA GLU A 110 0.44 2.43 21.15
C GLU A 110 1.60 3.14 20.49
N GLN A 111 2.82 2.95 21.00
CA GLN A 111 4.03 3.52 20.41
C GLN A 111 4.26 2.98 19.00
N ARG A 112 4.24 1.64 18.84
CA ARG A 112 4.45 0.98 17.55
C ARG A 112 3.36 1.39 16.55
N TRP A 113 2.12 1.45 17.00
CA TRP A 113 0.98 1.87 16.18
C TRP A 113 1.12 3.33 15.72
N ALA A 114 1.43 4.24 16.63
CA ALA A 114 1.61 5.65 16.30
C ALA A 114 2.78 5.87 15.32
N GLN A 115 3.86 5.08 15.41
CA GLN A 115 4.95 5.15 14.44
C GLN A 115 4.52 4.67 13.04
N LEU A 116 3.77 3.57 12.97
CA LEU A 116 3.21 3.07 11.72
C LEU A 116 2.28 4.13 11.08
N GLU A 117 1.37 4.73 11.84
CA GLU A 117 0.46 5.75 11.35
C GLU A 117 1.20 6.98 10.82
N ARG A 118 2.23 7.46 11.54
CA ARG A 118 3.07 8.56 11.06
C ARG A 118 3.77 8.21 9.75
N ALA A 119 4.30 6.98 9.61
CA ALA A 119 4.93 6.55 8.36
C ALA A 119 3.93 6.49 7.20
N LEU A 120 2.70 6.03 7.46
CA LEU A 120 1.63 6.00 6.45
C LEU A 120 1.17 7.40 6.05
N ALA A 121 1.13 8.36 6.97
CA ALA A 121 0.81 9.75 6.65
C ALA A 121 1.85 10.38 5.69
N LEU A 122 3.13 10.02 5.84
CA LEU A 122 4.20 10.45 4.93
C LEU A 122 4.13 9.82 3.53
N MET A 123 3.37 8.73 3.38
CA MET A 123 3.16 8.06 2.09
C MET A 123 2.05 8.70 1.24
N GLN A 124 1.24 9.58 1.83
CA GLN A 124 0.25 10.36 1.08
C GLN A 124 0.96 11.47 0.32
N PRO A 125 0.51 11.82 -0.91
CA PRO A 125 1.05 13.01 -1.57
C PRO A 125 0.86 14.21 -0.64
N PRO A 126 1.83 15.15 -0.60
CA PRO A 126 1.67 16.36 0.20
C PRO A 126 0.34 17.02 -0.18
N LEU A 127 -0.39 17.53 0.81
CA LEU A 127 -1.56 18.36 0.56
C LEU A 127 -1.17 19.39 -0.51
N PRO A 128 -1.97 19.57 -1.57
CA PRO A 128 -1.63 20.53 -2.62
C PRO A 128 -1.39 21.87 -1.95
N SER A 129 -0.27 22.52 -2.31
CA SER A 129 -0.01 23.87 -1.83
C SER A 129 -1.21 24.76 -2.17
N PRO A 130 -1.51 25.81 -1.37
CA PRO A 130 -2.61 26.71 -1.67
C PRO A 130 -2.55 27.25 -3.11
N THR A 131 -1.33 27.43 -3.62
CA THR A 131 -1.03 27.84 -5.00
C THR A 131 -1.44 26.81 -6.05
N ALA A 132 -1.20 25.51 -5.80
CA ALA A 132 -1.59 24.43 -6.72
C ALA A 132 -3.11 24.18 -6.73
N ALA A 133 -3.77 24.34 -5.59
CA ALA A 133 -5.23 24.24 -5.49
C ALA A 133 -5.94 25.39 -6.26
N ALA A 134 -5.40 26.60 -6.20
CA ALA A 134 -5.88 27.74 -6.97
C ALA A 134 -5.70 27.52 -8.50
N ALA A 135 -4.55 26.99 -8.92
CA ALA A 135 -4.29 26.69 -10.33
C ALA A 135 -5.23 25.60 -10.91
N ALA A 136 -5.49 24.54 -10.16
CA ALA A 136 -6.43 23.49 -10.56
C ALA A 136 -7.86 24.03 -10.70
N THR A 137 -8.26 24.96 -9.81
CA THR A 137 -9.58 25.62 -9.86
C THR A 137 -9.67 26.56 -11.07
N ALA A 138 -8.60 27.27 -11.42
CA ALA A 138 -8.56 28.13 -12.60
C ALA A 138 -8.66 27.33 -13.92
N LEU A 139 -7.99 26.18 -14.00
CA LEU A 139 -8.04 25.29 -15.17
C LEU A 139 -9.45 24.70 -15.39
N LEU A 140 -10.17 24.36 -14.32
CA LEU A 140 -11.54 23.86 -14.42
C LEU A 140 -12.51 24.95 -14.91
N HIS A 141 -12.34 26.21 -14.48
CA HIS A 141 -13.16 27.33 -14.98
C HIS A 141 -12.84 27.69 -16.43
N HIS A 142 -11.58 27.61 -16.86
CA HIS A 142 -11.23 27.81 -18.27
C HIS A 142 -11.78 26.72 -19.20
N LYS A 143 -11.76 25.46 -18.75
CA LYS A 143 -12.31 24.35 -19.55
C LYS A 143 -13.85 24.42 -19.64
N ALA A 144 -14.52 24.88 -18.58
CA ALA A 144 -15.98 25.10 -18.60
C ALA A 144 -16.42 26.29 -19.47
N ALA A 145 -15.54 27.26 -19.73
CA ALA A 145 -15.80 28.37 -20.63
C ALA A 145 -15.62 28.00 -22.12
N ALA A 146 -14.68 27.10 -22.43
CA ALA A 146 -14.39 26.68 -23.80
C ALA A 146 -15.44 25.74 -24.42
N ASP A 147 -16.24 25.03 -23.61
CA ASP A 147 -17.29 24.10 -24.08
C ASP A 147 -18.64 24.77 -24.41
N ARG A 148 -18.75 26.11 -24.36
CA ARG A 148 -20.00 26.83 -24.64
C ARG A 148 -20.10 27.46 -26.04
N ASP A 149 -19.06 27.41 -26.86
CA ASP A 149 -19.02 28.03 -28.20
C ASP A 149 -18.98 27.00 -29.34
N VAL A 150 -19.94 26.07 -29.37
CA VAL A 150 -20.24 25.29 -30.59
C VAL A 150 -21.55 25.83 -31.19
N PRO A 151 -21.51 26.65 -32.27
CA PRO A 151 -22.72 27.10 -32.93
C PRO A 151 -23.36 25.96 -33.73
N ASP A 152 -24.65 25.74 -33.50
CA ASP A 152 -25.49 24.76 -34.20
C ASP A 152 -25.71 25.21 -35.65
N GLY A 153 -24.81 24.79 -36.54
CA GLY A 153 -24.81 25.11 -37.96
C GLY A 153 -25.73 24.18 -38.76
N GLY A 154 -26.90 24.69 -39.13
CA GLY A 154 -27.97 23.97 -39.83
C GLY A 154 -27.59 23.31 -41.17
N ASN A 155 -28.13 22.12 -41.38
CA ASN A 155 -28.06 21.37 -42.64
C ASN A 155 -29.23 21.76 -43.56
N SER A 156 -28.95 22.48 -44.64
CA SER A 156 -29.90 22.69 -45.75
C SER A 156 -29.41 21.90 -46.97
N ASN A 157 -30.10 20.79 -47.26
CA ASN A 157 -29.84 19.95 -48.41
C ASN A 157 -30.27 20.64 -49.71
N HIS A 158 -29.29 20.84 -50.60
CA HIS A 158 -29.45 21.38 -51.94
C HIS A 158 -30.05 20.35 -52.90
N ARG A 159 -30.93 20.83 -53.78
CA ARG A 159 -31.51 20.12 -54.92
C ARG A 159 -30.83 20.64 -56.21
N LYS A 160 -30.66 19.74 -57.18
CA LYS A 160 -30.30 19.93 -58.62
C LYS A 160 -28.80 19.87 -58.97
N HIS A 161 -28.38 18.78 -59.63
CA HIS A 161 -28.41 18.68 -61.10
C HIS A 161 -28.59 17.22 -61.53
#